data_AF-R2VIU9-F1
#
_entry.id   AF-R2VIU9-F1
#
_cell.length_a   1.000
_cell.length_b   1.000
_cell.length_c   1.000
_cell.angle_alpha   90.00
_cell.angle_beta   90.00
_cell.angle_gamma   90.00
#
_symmetry.space_group_name_H-M   'P 1'
#
loop_
_entity.id
_entity.type
_entity.pdbx_description
1 polymer ?
#
loop_
_entity_poly.entity_id
_entity_poly.type
_entity_poly.pdbx_seq_one_letter_code
_entity_poly.pdbx_strand_id
1 'polypeptide(L)'
;MITEKQKVAIVSLSVLLVGEILAVISIGLIYFNREFFGEHINIIRTFINASTAFFGCFFSFIAALLMFEFLKHREKQKEAAKTMRLFTKLKKEYEINYSVLLELGEEIASGSSELAKLLRENQQVRDLFVLAVYRLDFVMYDTYYHEVDWHLIREMDSHSESYLELFEKSHQIEYLCQAIVENKIHTEESLKHLLMLLTQKISLLQQRQTALELKQKPAEMDSQSDYVAEPAGVEMVQE
;
A
#
# COMPACT_ATOMS: atom_id res chain seq x y z
N MET A 1 19.25 10.05 10.97
CA MET A 1 19.30 8.59 10.68
C MET A 1 19.96 8.40 9.33
N ILE A 2 21.00 7.56 9.25
CA ILE A 2 21.66 7.22 7.98
C ILE A 2 20.75 6.27 7.22
N THR A 3 20.40 6.60 5.96
CA THR A 3 19.56 5.75 5.11
C THR A 3 20.30 4.48 4.70
N GLU A 4 19.59 3.40 4.38
CA GLU A 4 20.27 2.14 3.99
C GLU A 4 21.21 2.30 2.80
N LYS A 5 20.82 3.12 1.82
CA LYS A 5 21.67 3.48 0.67
C LYS A 5 22.99 4.12 1.12
N GLN A 6 22.94 4.97 2.14
CA GLN A 6 24.14 5.58 2.71
C GLN A 6 25.00 4.57 3.48
N LYS A 7 24.40 3.60 4.18
CA LYS A 7 25.17 2.53 4.87
C LYS A 7 25.93 1.67 3.87
N VAL A 8 25.30 1.27 2.77
CA VAL A 8 25.95 0.49 1.70
C VAL A 8 27.04 1.30 1.03
N ALA A 9 26.80 2.58 0.72
CA ALA A 9 27.83 3.46 0.19
C ALA A 9 29.04 3.58 1.13
N ILE A 10 28.81 3.74 2.44
CA ILE A 10 29.88 3.82 3.45
C ILE A 10 30.69 2.52 3.52
N VAL A 11 30.03 1.35 3.52
CA VAL A 11 30.72 0.05 3.54
C VAL A 11 31.54 -0.14 2.27
N SER A 12 30.98 0.13 1.10
CA SER A 12 31.68 0.03 -0.19
C SER A 12 32.90 0.98 -0.24
N LEU A 13 32.74 2.22 0.23
CA LEU A 13 33.83 3.20 0.29
C LEU A 13 34.93 2.77 1.27
N SER A 14 34.55 2.17 2.41
CA SER A 14 35.49 1.65 3.41
C SER A 14 36.30 0.47 2.87
N VAL A 15 35.67 -0.46 2.16
CA VAL A 15 36.35 -1.60 1.51
C VAL A 15 37.32 -1.12 0.45
N LEU A 16 36.92 -0.13 -0.37
CA LEU A 16 37.79 0.46 -1.38
C LEU A 16 39.00 1.15 -0.75
N LEU A 17 38.79 1.92 0.31
CA LEU A 17 39.84 2.64 1.03
C LEU A 17 40.84 1.70 1.72
N VAL A 18 40.36 0.60 2.31
CA VAL A 18 41.25 -0.45 2.86
C VAL A 18 42.06 -1.14 1.74
N GLY A 19 41.43 -1.40 0.59
CA GLY A 19 42.11 -1.94 -0.58
C GLY A 19 43.23 -1.03 -1.10
N GLU A 20 42.97 0.27 -1.22
CA GLU A 20 43.97 1.26 -1.63
C GLU A 20 45.12 1.36 -0.64
N ILE A 21 44.84 1.39 0.67
CA ILE A 21 45.88 1.43 1.70
C ILE A 21 46.78 0.20 1.61
N LEU A 22 46.22 -1.00 1.46
CA LEU A 22 47.00 -2.23 1.31
C LEU A 22 47.84 -2.24 0.04
N ALA A 23 47.32 -1.71 -1.07
CA ALA A 23 48.06 -1.58 -2.32
C ALA A 23 49.25 -0.63 -2.18
N VAL A 24 49.05 0.54 -1.57
CA VAL A 24 50.12 1.53 -1.33
C VAL A 24 51.18 0.98 -0.39
N ILE A 25 50.80 0.32 0.70
CA ILE A 25 51.74 -0.33 1.63
C ILE A 25 52.53 -1.43 0.91
N SER A 26 51.88 -2.25 0.09
CA SER A 26 52.53 -3.33 -0.67
C SER A 26 53.55 -2.78 -1.69
N ILE A 27 53.19 -1.72 -2.42
CA ILE A 27 54.10 -1.05 -3.36
C ILE A 27 55.27 -0.42 -2.60
N GLY A 28 55.02 0.23 -1.45
CA GLY A 28 56.05 0.80 -0.60
C GLY A 28 57.03 -0.26 -0.09
N LEU A 29 56.54 -1.39 0.40
CA LEU A 29 57.38 -2.50 0.87
C LEU A 29 58.26 -3.09 -0.24
N ILE A 30 57.73 -3.22 -1.46
CA ILE A 30 58.49 -3.69 -2.63
C ILE A 30 59.55 -2.65 -3.03
N TYR A 31 59.22 -1.36 -3.00
CA TYR A 31 60.14 -0.28 -3.34
C TYR A 31 61.32 -0.19 -2.37
N PHE A 32 61.06 -0.28 -1.05
CA PHE A 32 62.10 -0.21 -0.03
C PHE A 32 62.98 -1.47 0.06
N ASN A 33 62.47 -2.63 -0.34
CA ASN A 33 63.21 -3.91 -0.32
C ASN A 33 63.61 -4.39 -1.73
N ARG A 34 63.84 -3.45 -2.64
CA ARG A 34 64.06 -3.73 -4.07
C ARG A 34 65.25 -4.64 -4.34
N GLU A 35 66.32 -4.59 -3.54
CA GLU A 35 67.48 -5.47 -3.67
C GLU A 35 67.14 -6.93 -3.35
N PHE A 36 66.33 -7.17 -2.32
CA PHE A 36 65.88 -8.52 -1.93
C PHE A 36 64.86 -9.11 -2.93
N PHE A 37 63.94 -8.28 -3.42
CA PHE A 37 62.88 -8.74 -4.32
C PHE A 37 63.26 -8.72 -5.81
N GLY A 38 64.23 -7.92 -6.22
CA GLY A 38 64.66 -7.76 -7.62
C GLY A 38 65.34 -8.99 -8.21
N GLU A 39 66.01 -9.81 -7.40
CA GLU A 39 66.69 -11.03 -7.85
C GLU A 39 65.78 -12.27 -7.86
N HIS A 40 64.69 -12.27 -7.08
CA HIS A 40 63.88 -13.48 -6.83
C HIS A 40 62.42 -13.39 -7.32
N ILE A 41 61.90 -12.18 -7.56
CA ILE A 41 60.49 -11.97 -7.91
C ILE A 41 60.38 -11.10 -9.16
N ASN A 42 59.66 -11.59 -10.17
CA ASN A 42 59.23 -10.75 -11.27
C ASN A 42 58.11 -9.82 -10.76
N ILE A 43 58.51 -8.61 -10.35
CA ILE A 43 57.66 -7.60 -9.71
C ILE A 43 56.44 -7.28 -10.58
N ILE A 44 56.62 -7.16 -11.91
CA ILE A 44 55.54 -6.87 -12.85
C ILE A 44 54.52 -8.01 -12.87
N ARG A 45 54.98 -9.26 -13.01
CA ARG A 45 54.08 -10.44 -13.01
C ARG A 45 53.36 -10.61 -11.68
N THR A 46 54.03 -10.36 -10.57
CA THR A 46 53.45 -10.48 -9.22
C THR A 46 52.42 -9.40 -8.98
N PHE A 47 52.69 -8.16 -9.40
CA PHE A 47 51.73 -7.05 -9.34
C PHE A 47 50.50 -7.31 -10.20
N ILE A 48 50.69 -7.82 -11.43
CA ILE A 48 49.58 -8.19 -12.33
C ILE A 48 48.73 -9.28 -11.65
N ASN A 49 49.33 -10.37 -11.18
CA ASN A 49 48.61 -11.47 -10.55
C ASN A 49 47.86 -11.03 -9.29
N ALA A 50 48.50 -10.23 -8.43
CA ALA A 50 47.88 -9.69 -7.22
C ALA A 50 46.73 -8.73 -7.54
N SER A 51 46.91 -7.86 -8.54
CA SER A 51 45.86 -6.94 -9.00
C SER A 51 44.68 -7.71 -9.61
N THR A 52 44.93 -8.72 -10.44
CA THR A 52 43.88 -9.58 -11.00
C THR A 52 43.11 -10.31 -9.91
N ALA A 53 43.80 -10.85 -8.90
CA ALA A 53 43.16 -11.50 -7.75
C ALA A 53 42.34 -10.49 -6.92
N PHE A 54 42.87 -9.30 -6.68
CA PHE A 54 42.18 -8.23 -5.96
C PHE A 54 40.92 -7.78 -6.70
N PHE A 55 41.02 -7.44 -8.00
CA PHE A 55 39.85 -7.06 -8.80
C PHE A 55 38.83 -8.20 -8.87
N GLY A 56 39.27 -9.45 -9.01
CA GLY A 56 38.38 -10.62 -8.96
C GLY A 56 37.60 -10.71 -7.65
N CYS A 57 38.28 -10.55 -6.51
CA CYS A 57 37.63 -10.56 -5.20
C CYS A 57 36.71 -9.35 -5.00
N PHE A 58 37.15 -8.16 -5.42
CA PHE A 58 36.40 -6.92 -5.30
C PHE A 58 35.12 -6.94 -6.14
N PHE A 59 35.19 -7.37 -7.40
CA PHE A 59 34.01 -7.52 -8.24
C PHE A 59 33.07 -8.63 -7.74
N SER A 60 33.60 -9.73 -7.19
CA SER A 60 32.78 -10.77 -6.55
C SER A 60 32.04 -10.23 -5.33
N PHE A 61 32.69 -9.39 -4.52
CA PHE A 61 32.07 -8.73 -3.37
C PHE A 61 30.98 -7.72 -3.80
N ILE A 62 31.25 -6.88 -4.80
CA ILE A 62 30.25 -5.98 -5.37
C ILE A 62 29.06 -6.77 -5.93
N ALA A 63 29.30 -7.85 -6.67
CA ALA A 63 28.24 -8.69 -7.21
C ALA A 63 27.37 -9.29 -6.09
N ALA A 64 27.98 -9.74 -4.99
CA ALA A 64 27.26 -10.23 -3.82
C ALA A 64 26.40 -9.15 -3.15
N LEU A 65 26.93 -7.92 -3.01
CA LEU A 65 26.16 -6.78 -2.47
C LEU A 65 24.98 -6.41 -3.38
N LEU A 66 25.20 -6.32 -4.69
CA LEU A 66 24.14 -6.04 -5.66
C LEU A 66 23.06 -7.12 -5.65
N MET A 67 23.46 -8.40 -5.57
CA MET A 67 22.52 -9.52 -5.43
C MET A 67 21.71 -9.43 -4.14
N PHE A 68 22.35 -9.07 -3.02
CA PHE A 68 21.65 -8.89 -1.75
C PHE A 68 20.63 -7.74 -1.80
N GLU A 69 21.03 -6.57 -2.32
CA GLU A 69 20.11 -5.45 -2.50
C GLU A 69 18.95 -5.80 -3.45
N PHE A 70 19.24 -6.51 -4.54
CA PHE A 70 18.24 -6.95 -5.49
C PHE A 70 17.23 -7.90 -4.85
N LEU A 71 17.69 -8.88 -4.07
CA LEU A 71 16.82 -9.82 -3.36
C LEU A 71 15.92 -9.08 -2.36
N LYS A 72 16.51 -8.20 -1.55
CA LYS A 72 15.77 -7.39 -0.58
C LYS A 72 14.72 -6.50 -1.23
N HIS A 73 15.08 -5.85 -2.34
CA HIS A 73 14.13 -5.01 -3.08
C HIS A 73 12.98 -5.85 -3.65
N ARG A 74 13.29 -7.03 -4.20
CA ARG A 74 12.29 -7.96 -4.75
C ARG A 74 11.34 -8.49 -3.68
N GLU A 75 11.83 -8.78 -2.47
CA GLU A 75 10.99 -9.17 -1.35
C GLU A 75 10.03 -8.04 -0.95
N LYS A 76 10.54 -6.81 -0.80
CA LYS A 76 9.70 -5.65 -0.49
C LYS A 76 8.63 -5.41 -1.57
N GLN A 77 8.97 -5.57 -2.85
CA GLN A 77 7.99 -5.46 -3.93
C GLN A 77 6.91 -6.55 -3.87
N LYS A 78 7.28 -7.80 -3.51
CA LYS A 78 6.30 -8.89 -3.35
C LYS A 78 5.33 -8.60 -2.20
N GLU A 79 5.83 -8.10 -1.07
CA GLU A 79 5.01 -7.72 0.08
C GLU A 79 4.06 -6.57 -0.26
N ALA A 80 4.56 -5.54 -0.95
CA ALA A 80 3.73 -4.43 -1.44
C ALA A 80 2.63 -4.91 -2.39
N ALA A 81 2.96 -5.77 -3.35
CA ALA A 81 1.99 -6.34 -4.28
C ALA A 81 0.93 -7.20 -3.56
N LYS A 82 1.34 -8.02 -2.57
CA LYS A 82 0.41 -8.82 -1.76
C LYS A 82 -0.54 -7.91 -0.98
N THR A 83 -0.01 -6.89 -0.30
CA THR A 83 -0.78 -5.95 0.53
C THR A 83 -1.76 -5.15 -0.32
N MET A 84 -1.33 -4.63 -1.47
CA MET A 84 -2.20 -3.91 -2.40
C MET A 84 -3.33 -4.79 -2.94
N ARG A 85 -3.05 -6.08 -3.18
CA ARG A 85 -4.08 -7.04 -3.60
C ARG A 85 -5.11 -7.30 -2.51
N LEU A 86 -4.70 -7.38 -1.25
CA LEU A 86 -5.62 -7.50 -0.10
C LEU A 86 -6.48 -6.25 0.03
N PHE A 87 -5.87 -5.06 -0.04
CA PHE A 87 -6.60 -3.79 -0.02
C PHE A 87 -7.66 -3.70 -1.12
N THR A 88 -7.30 -4.08 -2.35
CA THR A 88 -8.24 -4.07 -3.48
C THR A 88 -9.44 -4.98 -3.24
N LYS A 89 -9.22 -6.14 -2.61
CA LYS A 89 -10.31 -7.07 -2.23
C LYS A 89 -11.20 -6.49 -1.14
N LEU A 90 -10.61 -5.92 -0.08
CA LEU A 90 -11.33 -5.23 1.00
C LEU A 90 -12.18 -4.08 0.47
N LYS A 91 -11.60 -3.25 -0.40
CA LYS A 91 -12.31 -2.15 -1.05
C LYS A 91 -13.50 -2.64 -1.86
N LYS A 92 -13.33 -3.70 -2.64
CA LYS A 92 -14.42 -4.29 -3.43
C LYS A 92 -15.53 -4.85 -2.55
N GLU A 93 -15.17 -5.56 -1.48
CA GLU A 93 -16.13 -6.04 -0.48
C GLU A 93 -16.92 -4.89 0.14
N TYR A 94 -16.23 -3.84 0.56
CA TYR A 94 -16.86 -2.62 1.06
C TYR A 94 -17.82 -1.99 0.04
N GLU A 95 -17.44 -1.88 -1.23
CA GLU A 95 -18.31 -1.30 -2.27
C GLU A 95 -19.63 -2.08 -2.42
N ILE A 96 -19.56 -3.41 -2.35
CA ILE A 96 -20.73 -4.30 -2.38
C ILE A 96 -21.57 -4.12 -1.10
N ASN A 97 -20.94 -4.14 0.07
CA ASN A 97 -21.65 -3.98 1.34
C ASN A 97 -22.28 -2.60 1.45
N TYR A 98 -21.59 -1.56 0.97
CA TYR A 98 -22.10 -0.20 0.95
C TYR A 98 -23.41 -0.09 0.16
N SER A 99 -23.50 -0.69 -1.03
CA SER A 99 -24.76 -0.68 -1.79
C SER A 99 -25.88 -1.41 -1.07
N VAL A 100 -25.58 -2.56 -0.45
CA VAL A 100 -26.57 -3.31 0.35
C VAL A 100 -27.04 -2.50 1.57
N LEU A 101 -26.11 -1.82 2.25
CA LEU A 101 -26.42 -0.96 3.39
C LEU A 101 -27.27 0.24 3.00
N LEU A 102 -27.08 0.83 1.81
CA LEU A 102 -27.93 1.90 1.32
C LEU A 102 -29.36 1.41 1.05
N GLU A 103 -29.52 0.28 0.34
CA GLU A 103 -30.82 -0.35 0.11
C GLU A 103 -31.54 -0.63 1.45
N LEU A 104 -30.82 -1.23 2.41
CA LEU A 104 -31.35 -1.53 3.73
C LEU A 104 -31.71 -0.25 4.51
N GLY A 105 -30.90 0.79 4.39
CA GLY A 105 -31.13 2.09 5.02
C GLY A 105 -32.39 2.79 4.50
N GLU A 106 -32.64 2.74 3.19
CA GLU A 106 -33.84 3.29 2.55
C GLU A 106 -35.11 2.56 3.01
N GLU A 107 -35.09 1.23 3.02
CA GLU A 107 -36.20 0.39 3.50
C GLU A 107 -36.49 0.60 5.00
N ILE A 108 -35.45 0.74 5.82
CA ILE A 108 -35.63 1.05 7.25
C ILE A 108 -36.21 2.45 7.42
N ALA A 109 -35.70 3.45 6.69
CA ALA A 109 -36.14 4.84 6.82
C ALA A 109 -37.61 5.02 6.43
N SER A 110 -38.03 4.38 5.33
CA SER A 110 -39.40 4.46 4.81
C SER A 110 -40.43 3.79 5.73
N GLY A 111 -40.03 2.73 6.44
CA GLY A 111 -40.91 1.95 7.31
C GLY A 111 -40.69 2.11 8.82
N SER A 112 -39.75 2.93 9.28
CA SER A 112 -39.16 2.86 10.65
C SER A 112 -40.14 2.79 11.83
N SER A 113 -41.31 3.43 11.77
CA SER A 113 -42.31 3.39 12.84
C SER A 113 -43.11 2.08 12.88
N GLU A 114 -43.37 1.46 11.73
CA GLU A 114 -44.20 0.26 11.58
C GLU A 114 -43.35 -1.00 11.42
N LEU A 115 -42.16 -0.87 10.85
CA LEU A 115 -41.17 -1.93 10.67
C LEU A 115 -40.78 -2.55 12.01
N ALA A 116 -40.66 -1.75 13.08
CA ALA A 116 -40.32 -2.29 14.40
C ALA A 116 -41.38 -3.26 14.94
N LYS A 117 -42.65 -2.91 14.74
CA LYS A 117 -43.78 -3.76 15.07
C LYS A 117 -43.82 -5.00 14.17
N LEU A 118 -43.65 -4.82 12.86
CA LEU A 118 -43.67 -5.91 11.88
C LEU A 118 -42.53 -6.92 12.09
N LEU A 119 -41.32 -6.48 12.41
CA LEU A 119 -40.18 -7.36 12.71
C LEU A 119 -40.41 -8.23 13.95
N ARG A 120 -41.28 -7.79 14.87
CA ARG A 120 -41.66 -8.53 16.07
C ARG A 120 -42.84 -9.46 15.83
N GLU A 121 -43.85 -9.00 15.10
CA GLU A 121 -45.15 -9.67 14.97
C GLU A 121 -45.26 -10.54 13.71
N ASN A 122 -44.47 -10.27 12.66
CA ASN A 122 -44.55 -10.93 11.37
C ASN A 122 -43.24 -11.66 11.02
N GLN A 123 -43.26 -12.99 11.12
CA GLN A 123 -42.11 -13.84 10.81
C GLN A 123 -41.62 -13.66 9.36
N GLN A 124 -42.50 -13.43 8.38
CA GLN A 124 -42.09 -13.24 6.99
C GLN A 124 -41.27 -11.95 6.82
N VAL A 125 -41.66 -10.87 7.50
CA VAL A 125 -40.91 -9.60 7.47
C VAL A 125 -39.55 -9.76 8.14
N ARG A 126 -39.49 -10.51 9.25
CA ARG A 126 -38.24 -10.87 9.90
C ARG A 126 -37.34 -11.71 8.97
N ASP A 127 -37.87 -12.72 8.31
CA ASP A 127 -37.08 -13.57 7.40
C ASP A 127 -36.54 -12.76 6.22
N LEU A 128 -37.32 -11.83 5.66
CA LEU A 128 -36.87 -10.90 4.62
C LEU A 128 -35.76 -9.97 5.11
N PHE A 129 -35.88 -9.42 6.32
CA PHE A 129 -34.84 -8.60 6.92
C PHE A 129 -33.55 -9.40 7.13
N VAL A 130 -33.67 -10.62 7.65
CA VAL A 130 -32.55 -11.54 7.83
C VAL A 130 -31.85 -11.84 6.51
N LEU A 131 -32.62 -12.12 5.44
CA LEU A 131 -32.07 -12.33 4.10
C LEU A 131 -31.33 -11.09 3.56
N ALA A 132 -31.86 -9.88 3.82
CA ALA A 132 -31.19 -8.64 3.42
C ALA A 132 -29.87 -8.45 4.16
N VAL A 133 -29.82 -8.73 5.46
CA VAL A 133 -28.58 -8.66 6.26
C VAL A 133 -27.56 -9.72 5.82
N TYR A 134 -27.98 -10.94 5.48
CA TYR A 134 -27.08 -11.98 4.96
C TYR A 134 -26.47 -11.69 3.58
N ARG A 135 -26.95 -10.66 2.86
CA ARG A 135 -26.29 -10.17 1.64
C ARG A 135 -25.01 -9.38 1.96
N LEU A 136 -24.83 -8.95 3.21
CA LEU A 136 -23.58 -8.36 3.68
C LEU A 136 -22.54 -9.46 3.83
N ASP A 137 -21.40 -9.28 3.17
CA ASP A 137 -20.27 -10.20 3.21
C ASP A 137 -19.06 -9.48 3.79
N PHE A 138 -18.67 -9.79 5.03
CA PHE A 138 -17.52 -9.18 5.70
C PHE A 138 -16.34 -10.15 5.85
N VAL A 139 -16.30 -11.22 5.06
CA VAL A 139 -15.27 -12.27 5.17
C VAL A 139 -13.86 -11.70 4.97
N MET A 140 -13.64 -10.80 4.00
CA MET A 140 -12.33 -10.19 3.80
C MET A 140 -11.98 -9.25 4.95
N TYR A 141 -12.94 -8.46 5.44
CA TYR A 141 -12.74 -7.60 6.60
C TYR A 141 -12.29 -8.43 7.80
N ASP A 142 -13.08 -9.42 8.20
CA ASP A 142 -12.80 -10.22 9.40
C ASP A 142 -11.49 -11.01 9.31
N THR A 143 -11.16 -11.50 8.11
CA THR A 143 -9.99 -12.35 7.92
C THR A 143 -8.71 -11.53 7.74
N TYR A 144 -8.77 -10.42 7.01
CA TYR A 144 -7.57 -9.77 6.48
C TYR A 144 -7.39 -8.31 6.89
N TYR A 145 -8.39 -7.63 7.45
CA TYR A 145 -8.29 -6.21 7.81
C TYR A 145 -7.08 -5.92 8.73
N HIS A 146 -6.81 -6.80 9.69
CA HIS A 146 -5.67 -6.68 10.60
C HIS A 146 -4.34 -7.22 10.04
N GLU A 147 -4.39 -8.03 8.96
CA GLU A 147 -3.18 -8.52 8.27
C GLU A 147 -2.64 -7.51 7.24
N VAL A 148 -3.45 -6.51 6.90
CA VAL A 148 -3.09 -5.47 5.94
C VAL A 148 -2.12 -4.49 6.57
N ASP A 149 -0.95 -4.31 5.94
CA ASP A 149 -0.03 -3.24 6.28
C ASP A 149 -0.55 -1.89 5.74
N TRP A 150 -1.36 -1.23 6.57
CA TRP A 150 -1.94 0.08 6.27
C TRP A 150 -0.89 1.17 6.09
N HIS A 151 0.29 1.01 6.69
CA HIS A 151 1.37 1.97 6.55
C HIS A 151 1.97 1.91 5.14
N LEU A 152 2.18 0.68 4.63
CA LEU A 152 2.64 0.44 3.27
C LEU A 152 1.61 0.89 2.23
N ILE A 153 0.32 0.67 2.47
CA ILE A 153 -0.73 1.16 1.56
C ILE A 153 -0.75 2.68 1.53
N ARG A 154 -0.64 3.35 2.69
CA ARG A 154 -0.62 4.81 2.77
C ARG A 154 0.54 5.43 1.99
N GLU A 155 1.71 4.77 1.98
CA GLU A 155 2.84 5.19 1.14
C GLU A 155 2.55 5.09 -0.37
N MET A 156 1.71 4.12 -0.78
CA MET A 156 1.38 3.86 -2.18
C MET A 156 0.16 4.62 -2.68
N ASP A 157 -0.84 4.84 -1.83
CA ASP A 157 -2.09 5.53 -2.11
C ASP A 157 -2.46 6.42 -0.92
N SER A 158 -2.30 7.73 -1.08
CA SER A 158 -2.62 8.73 -0.05
C SER A 158 -4.12 8.79 0.30
N HIS A 159 -5.00 8.29 -0.57
CA HIS A 159 -6.45 8.28 -0.33
C HIS A 159 -6.93 7.04 0.42
N SER A 160 -6.09 6.02 0.57
CA SER A 160 -6.43 4.76 1.25
C SER A 160 -6.81 4.95 2.73
N GLU A 161 -6.22 5.94 3.41
CA GLU A 161 -6.52 6.26 4.81
C GLU A 161 -7.99 6.66 5.02
N SER A 162 -8.63 7.21 3.98
CA SER A 162 -10.05 7.56 4.05
C SER A 162 -10.97 6.34 3.97
N TYR A 163 -10.51 5.20 3.44
CA TYR A 163 -11.28 3.95 3.40
C TYR A 163 -11.24 3.17 4.71
N LEU A 164 -10.17 3.32 5.50
CA LEU A 164 -10.04 2.69 6.82
C LEU A 164 -11.25 2.99 7.71
N GLU A 165 -11.62 4.27 7.82
CA GLU A 165 -12.80 4.69 8.59
C GLU A 165 -14.08 4.07 8.01
N LEU A 166 -14.22 4.03 6.69
CA LEU A 166 -15.42 3.49 6.04
C LEU A 166 -15.62 2.00 6.29
N PHE A 167 -14.53 1.21 6.26
CA PHE A 167 -14.57 -0.22 6.55
C PHE A 167 -15.01 -0.49 7.99
N GLU A 168 -14.45 0.24 8.97
CA GLU A 168 -14.87 0.11 10.36
C GLU A 168 -16.33 0.51 10.57
N LYS A 169 -16.78 1.59 9.91
CA LYS A 169 -18.16 2.09 10.04
C LYS A 169 -19.16 1.14 9.42
N SER A 170 -18.88 0.57 8.24
CA SER A 170 -19.77 -0.41 7.61
C SER A 170 -19.87 -1.68 8.46
N HIS A 171 -18.75 -2.17 9.00
CA HIS A 171 -18.75 -3.33 9.90
C HIS A 171 -19.51 -3.05 11.22
N GLN A 172 -19.40 -1.84 11.79
CA GLN A 172 -20.21 -1.45 12.95
C GLN A 172 -21.72 -1.46 12.66
N ILE A 173 -22.14 -1.11 11.44
CA ILE A 173 -23.55 -1.17 11.04
C ILE A 173 -23.99 -2.62 10.92
N GLU A 174 -23.17 -3.47 10.32
CA GLU A 174 -23.43 -4.90 10.21
C GLU A 174 -23.65 -5.55 11.59
N TYR A 175 -22.80 -5.25 12.56
CA TYR A 175 -22.94 -5.77 13.92
C TYR A 175 -24.28 -5.38 14.58
N LEU A 176 -24.76 -4.16 14.30
CA LEU A 176 -26.07 -3.70 14.78
C LEU A 176 -27.21 -4.44 14.06
N CYS A 177 -27.08 -4.71 12.77
CA CYS A 177 -28.02 -5.53 12.02
C CYS A 177 -28.06 -6.97 12.56
N GLN A 178 -26.90 -7.58 12.85
CA GLN A 178 -26.82 -8.91 13.43
C GLN A 178 -27.54 -8.99 14.80
N ALA A 179 -27.45 -7.95 15.63
CA ALA A 179 -28.16 -7.92 16.91
C ALA A 179 -29.70 -8.05 16.76
N ILE A 180 -30.26 -7.58 15.63
CA ILE A 180 -31.68 -7.76 15.29
C ILE A 180 -31.94 -9.20 14.82
N VAL A 181 -31.08 -9.71 13.92
CA VAL A 181 -31.17 -11.07 13.35
C VAL A 181 -31.11 -12.13 14.44
N GLU A 182 -30.17 -12.00 15.37
CA GLU A 182 -29.97 -12.91 16.50
C GLU A 182 -31.03 -12.75 17.59
N ASN A 183 -32.02 -11.87 17.38
CA ASN A 183 -33.11 -11.60 18.30
C ASN A 183 -32.62 -11.19 19.70
N LYS A 184 -31.48 -10.49 19.81
CA LYS A 184 -30.93 -10.00 21.09
C LYS A 184 -31.76 -8.84 21.67
N ILE A 185 -32.69 -8.28 20.89
CA ILE A 185 -33.59 -7.20 21.28
C ILE A 185 -35.04 -7.68 21.25
N HIS A 186 -35.73 -7.57 22.38
CA HIS A 186 -37.04 -8.17 22.58
C HIS A 186 -38.20 -7.18 22.67
N THR A 187 -37.91 -5.89 22.82
CA THR A 187 -38.94 -4.84 22.94
C THR A 187 -39.03 -4.05 21.65
N GLU A 188 -40.27 -3.72 21.26
CA GLU A 188 -40.55 -2.90 20.07
C GLU A 188 -39.86 -1.53 20.17
N GLU A 189 -39.86 -0.93 21.36
CA GLU A 189 -39.25 0.37 21.59
C GLU A 189 -37.73 0.35 21.42
N SER A 190 -37.04 -0.67 21.94
CA SER A 190 -35.59 -0.82 21.70
C SER A 190 -35.28 -1.11 20.23
N LEU A 191 -36.14 -1.86 19.55
CA LEU A 191 -35.98 -2.14 18.12
C LEU A 191 -36.16 -0.88 17.29
N LYS A 192 -37.15 -0.03 17.62
CA LYS A 192 -37.33 1.28 17.00
C LYS A 192 -36.11 2.19 17.19
N HIS A 193 -35.54 2.23 18.40
CA HIS A 193 -34.31 2.98 18.65
C HIS A 193 -33.13 2.44 17.84
N LEU A 194 -33.00 1.12 17.73
CA LEU A 194 -31.91 0.51 16.94
C LEU A 194 -32.08 0.78 15.44
N LEU A 195 -33.29 0.68 14.90
CA LEU A 195 -33.57 1.02 13.50
C LEU A 195 -33.26 2.49 13.21
N MET A 196 -33.63 3.42 14.10
CA MET A 196 -33.23 4.84 13.97
C MET A 196 -31.71 5.01 13.99
N LEU A 197 -31.01 4.31 14.89
CA LEU A 197 -29.55 4.35 14.98
C LEU A 197 -28.88 3.81 13.70
N LEU A 198 -29.42 2.72 13.14
CA LEU A 198 -28.96 2.14 11.87
C LEU A 198 -29.11 3.15 10.74
N THR A 199 -30.29 3.75 10.57
CA THR A 199 -30.52 4.78 9.55
C THR A 199 -29.54 5.95 9.71
N GLN A 200 -29.35 6.46 10.93
CA GLN A 200 -28.41 7.55 11.18
C GLN A 200 -26.96 7.19 10.81
N LYS A 201 -26.52 5.98 11.16
CA LYS A 201 -25.16 5.51 10.85
C LYS A 201 -24.97 5.28 9.35
N ILE A 202 -25.97 4.76 8.66
CA ILE A 202 -25.94 4.58 7.20
C ILE A 202 -25.89 5.93 6.50
N SER A 203 -26.70 6.91 6.92
CA SER A 203 -26.65 8.27 6.37
C SER A 203 -25.29 8.94 6.60
N LEU A 204 -24.67 8.75 7.78
CA LEU A 204 -23.33 9.25 8.04
C LEU A 204 -22.28 8.58 7.15
N LEU A 205 -22.38 7.25 6.96
CA LEU A 205 -21.51 6.49 6.06
C LEU A 205 -21.62 7.03 4.62
N GLN A 206 -22.84 7.28 4.15
CA GLN A 206 -23.12 7.86 2.83
C GLN A 206 -22.46 9.24 2.68
N GLN A 207 -22.62 10.13 3.68
CA GLN A 207 -22.00 11.45 3.65
C GLN A 207 -20.47 11.38 3.56
N ARG A 208 -19.85 10.42 4.28
CA ARG A 208 -18.40 10.21 4.26
C ARG A 208 -17.92 9.64 2.92
N GLN A 209 -18.66 8.70 2.33
CA GLN A 209 -18.40 8.16 1.01
C GLN A 209 -18.45 9.26 -0.06
N THR A 210 -19.48 10.11 -0.05
CA THR A 210 -19.58 11.24 -1.00
C THR A 210 -18.44 12.23 -0.82
N ALA A 211 -18.03 12.53 0.42
CA ALA A 211 -16.89 13.40 0.67
C ALA A 211 -15.56 12.82 0.15
N LEU A 212 -15.42 11.49 0.20
CA LEU A 212 -14.27 10.78 -0.36
C LEU A 212 -14.26 10.83 -1.89
N GLU A 213 -15.40 10.60 -2.54
CA GLU A 213 -15.55 10.70 -4.00
C GLU A 213 -15.27 12.11 -4.52
N LEU A 214 -15.71 13.15 -3.80
CA LEU A 214 -15.42 14.55 -4.13
C LEU A 214 -13.93 14.88 -4.02
N LYS A 215 -13.20 14.27 -3.08
CA LYS A 215 -11.75 14.42 -2.95
C LYS A 215 -10.96 13.64 -4.00
N GLN A 216 -11.55 12.58 -4.56
CA GLN A 216 -10.93 11.74 -5.59
C GLN A 216 -11.17 12.27 -7.02
N LYS A 217 -12.16 13.14 -7.24
CA LYS A 217 -12.28 13.87 -8.51
C LYS A 217 -11.10 14.84 -8.64
N PRO A 218 -10.21 14.67 -9.64
CA PRO A 218 -9.22 15.68 -9.91
C PRO A 218 -9.92 16.97 -10.36
N ALA A 219 -9.28 18.11 -10.09
CA ALA A 219 -9.60 19.39 -10.70
C ALA A 219 -9.33 19.34 -12.22
N GLU A 220 -10.11 18.56 -12.97
CA GLU A 220 -10.05 18.46 -14.44
C GLU A 220 -10.83 19.60 -15.14
N MET A 221 -11.08 20.73 -14.48
CA MET A 221 -11.79 21.88 -15.09
C MET A 221 -11.03 23.21 -15.10
N ASP A 222 -9.74 23.26 -14.74
CA ASP A 222 -8.96 24.53 -14.78
C ASP A 222 -7.67 24.44 -15.62
N SER A 223 -7.59 23.54 -16.59
CA SER A 223 -6.50 23.55 -17.59
C SER A 223 -7.01 23.50 -19.03
N GLN A 224 -7.95 24.36 -19.37
CA GLN A 224 -7.99 24.96 -20.71
C GLN A 224 -7.24 26.29 -20.63
N SER A 225 -5.92 26.22 -20.47
CA SER A 225 -5.05 27.33 -20.86
C SER A 225 -4.81 27.19 -22.34
N ASP A 226 -5.32 28.17 -23.08
CA ASP A 226 -5.10 28.39 -24.51
C ASP A 226 -3.66 28.07 -24.93
N TYR A 227 -3.49 27.00 -25.69
CA TYR A 227 -2.40 26.90 -26.65
C TYR A 227 -3.01 27.08 -28.04
N VAL A 228 -3.27 28.34 -28.38
CA VAL A 228 -3.38 28.75 -29.79
C VAL A 228 -1.99 28.52 -30.39
N ALA A 229 -1.84 27.44 -31.15
CA ALA A 229 -0.66 27.19 -31.93
C ALA A 229 -0.55 28.27 -33.03
N GLU A 230 0.44 29.15 -32.92
CA GLU A 230 0.87 29.99 -34.04
C GLU A 230 1.39 29.09 -35.17
N PRO A 231 0.96 29.30 -36.44
CA PRO A 231 1.42 28.50 -37.56
C PRO A 231 2.88 28.85 -37.90
N ALA A 232 3.71 27.81 -38.01
CA ALA A 232 5.10 27.91 -38.42
C ALA A 232 5.22 28.59 -39.80
N GLY A 233 5.79 29.80 -39.80
CA GLY A 233 6.17 30.53 -41.01
C GLY A 233 7.31 29.79 -41.72
N VAL A 234 7.01 29.32 -42.92
CA VAL A 234 7.97 28.76 -43.87
C VAL A 234 8.73 29.94 -44.50
N GLU A 235 10.00 30.11 -44.18
CA GLU A 235 10.90 30.95 -44.98
C GLU A 235 11.59 30.08 -46.04
N MET A 236 11.16 30.30 -47.29
CA MET A 236 11.73 29.70 -48.49
C MET A 236 13.11 30.30 -48.75
N VAL A 237 14.17 29.49 -48.71
CA VAL A 237 15.47 29.84 -49.30
C VAL A 237 15.40 29.51 -50.79
N GLN A 238 15.40 30.55 -51.63
CA GLN A 238 15.57 30.43 -53.08
C GLN A 238 17.06 30.27 -53.44
N GLU A 239 17.34 29.42 -54.44
CA GLU A 239 18.61 29.36 -55.18
C GLU A 239 18.83 30.63 -56.02
#